data_AF-A0A9P0CZE5-F1
#
_entry.id   AF-A0A9P0CZE5-F1
#
_cell.length_a   1.000
_cell.length_b   1.000
_cell.length_c   1.000
_cell.angle_alpha   90.00
_cell.angle_beta   90.00
_cell.angle_gamma   90.00
#
_symmetry.space_group_name_H-M   'P 1'
#
loop_
_entity.id
_entity.type
_entity.pdbx_description
1 polymer ?
#
loop_
_entity_poly.entity_id
_entity_poly.type
_entity_poly.pdbx_seq_one_letter_code
_entity_poly.pdbx_strand_id
1 'polypeptide(L)'
;MNNLKYFHTTSNVCVDIMHDLLEGVCRYDMGYVLYEFIYNKKYFSLETLNRRIKYFDFHQGVDTGNQIPQLIKLQIKKKHLTMSAAEMLALVVYFPFLVTNFIDTEDTCWTFYLLLYEIAYFTMKHEIDKSELIYLKHCITEHNSLFIEIFNDNLRPKYHILTHYVNIIKKMGPVNALSSMRFEAFHKIGKTNAHIVTSRVNLLQTLSLLYQLRVCHRLQFKI
;
A
#
# COMPACT_ATOMS: atom_id res chain seq x y z
N MET A 1 -11.30 7.51 -26.73
CA MET A 1 -11.95 7.24 -25.43
C MET A 1 -13.04 8.25 -25.06
N ASN A 2 -12.94 9.54 -25.45
CA ASN A 2 -13.93 10.57 -25.08
C ASN A 2 -15.26 10.58 -25.86
N ASN A 3 -15.44 9.66 -26.82
CA ASN A 3 -16.67 9.58 -27.63
C ASN A 3 -17.74 8.66 -27.00
N LEU A 4 -17.52 8.17 -25.77
CA LEU A 4 -18.46 7.34 -25.05
C LEU A 4 -19.47 8.22 -24.30
N LYS A 5 -20.77 7.93 -24.47
CA LYS A 5 -21.88 8.76 -23.95
C LYS A 5 -21.84 9.01 -22.44
N TYR A 6 -21.24 8.09 -21.67
CA TYR A 6 -21.15 8.16 -20.21
C TYR A 6 -19.70 8.11 -19.67
N PHE A 7 -18.70 8.24 -20.54
CA PHE A 7 -17.30 8.15 -20.14
C PHE A 7 -16.49 9.27 -20.80
N HIS A 8 -15.98 10.16 -19.96
CA HIS A 8 -15.06 11.21 -20.37
C HIS A 8 -13.80 11.11 -19.51
N THR A 9 -12.63 11.10 -20.13
CA THR A 9 -11.36 10.79 -19.44
C THR A 9 -11.00 11.80 -18.35
N THR A 10 -11.49 13.04 -18.45
CA THR A 10 -11.26 14.08 -17.44
C THR A 10 -12.26 14.08 -16.30
N SER A 11 -13.43 13.44 -16.46
CA SER A 11 -14.46 13.38 -15.42
C SER A 11 -14.37 12.11 -14.59
N ASN A 12 -13.94 11.00 -15.20
CA ASN A 12 -13.95 9.67 -14.60
C ASN A 12 -12.54 9.27 -14.15
N VAL A 13 -11.99 10.02 -13.19
CA VAL A 13 -10.69 9.71 -12.58
C VAL A 13 -10.89 8.62 -11.54
N CYS A 14 -10.30 7.45 -11.77
CA CYS A 14 -10.25 6.35 -10.81
C CYS A 14 -8.86 6.32 -10.16
N VAL A 15 -8.80 6.01 -8.87
CA VAL A 15 -7.56 5.78 -8.13
C VAL A 15 -7.65 4.43 -7.44
N ASP A 16 -6.48 3.87 -7.16
CA ASP A 16 -6.36 2.60 -6.50
C ASP A 16 -5.29 2.67 -5.43
N ILE A 17 -5.73 2.72 -4.16
CA ILE A 17 -4.83 2.80 -3.01
C ILE A 17 -3.77 1.70 -3.05
N MET A 18 -4.16 0.49 -3.47
CA MET A 18 -3.23 -0.62 -3.52
C MET A 18 -2.07 -0.29 -4.45
N HIS A 19 -2.34 0.16 -5.68
CA HIS A 19 -1.30 0.44 -6.67
C HIS A 19 -0.60 1.78 -6.47
N ASP A 20 -1.35 2.84 -6.19
CA ASP A 20 -0.84 4.20 -6.13
C ASP A 20 -0.06 4.45 -4.84
N LEU A 21 -0.63 4.03 -3.70
CA LEU A 21 -0.06 4.26 -2.37
C LEU A 21 0.81 3.08 -1.94
N LEU A 22 0.23 1.91 -1.68
CA LEU A 22 0.94 0.77 -1.06
C LEU A 22 2.03 0.19 -1.96
N GLU A 23 1.71 -0.13 -3.21
CA GLU A 23 2.66 -0.62 -4.21
C GLU A 23 3.38 0.51 -4.96
N GLY A 24 3.18 1.73 -4.51
CA GLY A 24 3.65 2.93 -5.15
C GLY A 24 4.46 3.76 -4.20
N VAL A 25 3.86 4.85 -3.75
CA VAL A 25 4.50 5.85 -2.91
C VAL A 25 5.17 5.23 -1.67
N CYS A 26 4.48 4.34 -0.94
CA CYS A 26 5.07 3.65 0.22
C CYS A 26 6.30 2.80 -0.10
N ARG A 27 6.37 2.15 -1.27
CA ARG A 27 7.55 1.36 -1.68
C ARG A 27 8.81 2.21 -1.79
N TYR A 28 8.64 3.43 -2.25
CA TYR A 28 9.73 4.40 -2.40
C TYR A 28 10.04 5.04 -1.07
N ASP A 29 9.05 5.65 -0.43
CA ASP A 29 9.24 6.42 0.79
C ASP A 29 9.88 5.59 1.89
N MET A 30 9.36 4.37 2.14
CA MET A 30 9.97 3.48 3.13
C MET A 30 11.39 3.05 2.72
N GLY A 31 11.67 2.97 1.42
CA GLY A 31 13.02 2.75 0.91
C GLY A 31 13.99 3.90 1.23
N TYR A 32 13.57 5.15 1.03
CA TYR A 32 14.37 6.33 1.36
C TYR A 32 14.51 6.49 2.88
N VAL A 33 13.43 6.36 3.64
CA VAL A 33 13.41 6.45 5.11
C VAL A 33 14.37 5.43 5.73
N LEU A 34 14.30 4.16 5.30
CA LEU A 34 15.21 3.13 5.80
C LEU A 34 16.66 3.38 5.38
N TYR A 35 16.88 3.88 4.16
CA TYR A 35 18.23 4.22 3.70
C TYR A 35 18.83 5.32 4.59
N GLU A 36 18.05 6.36 4.84
CA GLU A 36 18.44 7.52 5.66
C GLU A 36 18.76 7.09 7.10
N PHE A 37 17.85 6.36 7.75
CA PHE A 37 18.04 5.95 9.15
C PHE A 37 19.16 4.92 9.34
N ILE A 38 19.37 4.01 8.40
CA ILE A 38 20.36 2.92 8.54
C ILE A 38 21.75 3.35 8.08
N TYR A 39 21.87 4.06 6.96
CA TYR A 39 23.17 4.35 6.34
C TYR A 39 23.68 5.76 6.60
N ASN A 40 22.81 6.77 6.57
CA ASN A 40 23.21 8.17 6.73
C ASN A 40 23.25 8.56 8.20
N LYS A 41 22.11 8.46 8.89
CA LYS A 41 21.95 8.83 10.31
C LYS A 41 22.44 7.75 11.27
N LYS A 42 22.43 6.49 10.82
CA LYS A 42 22.88 5.30 11.58
C LYS A 42 22.19 5.14 12.94
N TYR A 43 20.91 5.46 13.03
CA TYR A 43 20.11 5.28 14.25
C TYR A 43 20.02 3.81 14.68
N PHE A 44 19.97 2.90 13.72
CA PHE A 44 19.96 1.47 13.96
C PHE A 44 20.50 0.70 12.76
N SER A 45 20.83 -0.58 12.95
CA SER A 45 21.25 -1.46 11.87
C SER A 45 20.09 -2.24 11.26
N LEU A 46 20.25 -2.67 10.00
CA LEU A 46 19.27 -3.53 9.32
C LEU A 46 19.05 -4.84 10.08
N GLU A 47 20.10 -5.42 10.64
CA GLU A 47 20.03 -6.64 11.44
C GLU A 47 19.18 -6.42 12.70
N THR A 48 19.32 -5.26 13.35
CA THR A 48 18.51 -4.90 14.52
C THR A 48 17.03 -4.76 14.16
N LEU A 49 16.71 -4.08 13.07
CA LEU A 49 15.33 -3.92 12.60
C LEU A 49 14.71 -5.27 12.21
N ASN A 50 15.41 -6.09 11.42
CA ASN A 50 14.94 -7.42 11.03
C ASN A 50 14.73 -8.34 12.24
N ARG A 51 15.59 -8.25 13.26
CA ARG A 51 15.39 -8.96 14.53
C ARG A 51 14.09 -8.51 15.22
N ARG A 52 13.83 -7.21 15.27
CA ARG A 52 12.58 -6.70 15.86
C ARG A 52 11.36 -7.16 15.09
N ILE A 53 11.37 -7.08 13.77
CA ILE A 53 10.30 -7.59 12.91
C ILE A 53 10.02 -9.07 13.20
N LYS A 54 11.07 -9.90 13.30
CA LYS A 54 10.95 -11.34 13.57
C LYS A 54 10.27 -11.67 14.91
N TYR A 55 10.52 -10.87 15.94
CA TYR A 55 10.01 -11.08 17.29
C TYR A 55 8.84 -10.16 17.64
N PHE A 56 8.32 -9.39 16.68
CA PHE A 56 7.18 -8.52 16.89
C PHE A 56 5.92 -9.38 17.00
N ASP A 57 5.21 -9.25 18.12
CA ASP A 57 3.97 -9.97 18.34
C ASP A 57 2.82 -9.25 17.63
N PHE A 58 2.52 -9.69 16.40
CA PHE A 58 1.33 -9.27 15.69
C PHE A 58 0.13 -9.93 16.39
N HIS A 59 -0.71 -9.12 17.04
CA HIS A 59 -1.87 -9.57 17.82
C HIS A 59 -2.61 -10.72 17.12
N GLN A 60 -2.69 -11.87 17.80
CA GLN A 60 -3.30 -13.08 17.25
C GLN A 60 -4.76 -12.85 16.88
N GLY A 61 -5.10 -13.07 15.60
CA GLY A 61 -6.47 -13.13 15.09
C GLY A 61 -6.84 -12.11 14.01
N VAL A 62 -6.20 -10.93 13.98
CA VAL A 62 -6.53 -9.85 13.01
C VAL A 62 -5.50 -9.76 11.88
N ASP A 63 -4.20 -9.77 12.23
CA ASP A 63 -3.10 -9.50 11.28
C ASP A 63 -2.22 -10.72 10.99
N THR A 64 -2.66 -11.92 11.38
CA THR A 64 -1.90 -13.18 11.29
C THR A 64 -1.47 -13.56 9.87
N GLY A 65 -2.10 -13.01 8.83
CA GLY A 65 -1.77 -13.29 7.43
C GLY A 65 -0.79 -12.33 6.76
N ASN A 66 -0.44 -11.20 7.38
CA ASN A 66 0.28 -10.09 6.74
C ASN A 66 1.56 -9.69 7.49
N GLN A 67 2.35 -10.67 7.93
CA GLN A 67 3.60 -10.38 8.62
C GLN A 67 4.58 -9.63 7.72
N ILE A 68 5.29 -8.65 8.30
CA ILE A 68 6.31 -7.91 7.58
C ILE A 68 7.45 -8.88 7.20
N PRO A 69 7.79 -9.04 5.91
CA PRO A 69 8.86 -9.91 5.49
C PRO A 69 10.21 -9.35 5.94
N GLN A 70 11.23 -10.21 6.01
CA GLN A 70 12.58 -9.76 6.28
C GLN A 70 13.05 -8.76 5.21
N LEU A 71 13.50 -7.60 5.64
CA LEU A 71 13.93 -6.52 4.76
C LEU A 71 15.29 -6.85 4.13
N ILE A 72 15.35 -6.71 2.81
CA ILE A 72 16.52 -7.09 2.01
C ILE A 72 17.44 -5.88 1.83
N LYS A 73 18.72 -6.05 2.21
CA LYS A 73 19.76 -5.01 2.14
C LYS A 73 19.86 -4.33 0.77
N LEU A 74 19.78 -5.12 -0.30
CA LEU A 74 19.87 -4.63 -1.68
C LEU A 74 18.71 -3.69 -2.04
N GLN A 75 17.50 -3.97 -1.58
CA GLN A 75 16.31 -3.16 -1.84
C GLN A 75 16.40 -1.79 -1.13
N ILE A 76 16.86 -1.78 0.13
CA ILE A 76 17.08 -0.53 0.89
C ILE A 76 18.16 0.31 0.22
N LYS A 77 19.27 -0.30 -0.20
CA LYS A 77 20.33 0.42 -0.95
C LYS A 77 19.81 1.02 -2.27
N LYS A 78 18.85 0.35 -2.92
CA LYS A 78 18.16 0.85 -4.12
C LYS A 78 17.03 1.85 -3.81
N LYS A 79 16.74 2.12 -2.52
CA LYS A 79 15.65 2.98 -2.06
C LYS A 79 14.29 2.58 -2.66
N HIS A 80 14.10 1.27 -2.83
CA HIS A 80 12.90 0.69 -3.41
C HIS A 80 12.63 -0.65 -2.76
N LEU A 81 11.57 -0.72 -1.95
CA LEU A 81 11.11 -1.97 -1.35
C LEU A 81 10.12 -2.69 -2.26
N THR A 82 10.28 -4.00 -2.42
CA THR A 82 9.33 -4.83 -3.18
C THR A 82 8.76 -5.89 -2.25
N MET A 83 7.49 -5.70 -1.88
CA MET A 83 6.66 -6.62 -1.11
C MET A 83 5.20 -6.40 -1.53
N SER A 84 4.30 -7.29 -1.10
CA SER A 84 2.86 -7.15 -1.38
C SER A 84 2.28 -5.91 -0.71
N ALA A 85 1.16 -5.41 -1.23
CA ALA A 85 0.47 -4.26 -0.65
C ALA A 85 0.13 -4.45 0.84
N ALA A 86 -0.30 -5.65 1.24
CA ALA A 86 -0.65 -5.93 2.63
C ALA A 86 0.59 -5.91 3.56
N GLU A 87 1.70 -6.50 3.12
CA GLU A 87 2.98 -6.45 3.85
C GLU A 87 3.51 -5.02 3.97
N MET A 88 3.37 -4.21 2.90
CA MET A 88 3.77 -2.81 2.94
C MET A 88 2.91 -1.99 3.89
N LEU A 89 1.59 -2.20 3.89
CA LEU A 89 0.70 -1.56 4.86
C LEU A 89 1.08 -1.92 6.29
N ALA A 90 1.35 -3.21 6.56
CA ALA A 90 1.82 -3.65 7.86
C ALA A 90 3.15 -2.96 8.24
N LEU A 91 4.10 -2.86 7.29
CA LEU A 91 5.34 -2.13 7.53
C LEU A 91 5.06 -0.67 7.91
N VAL A 92 4.30 0.07 7.11
CA VAL A 92 3.98 1.48 7.40
C VAL A 92 3.23 1.62 8.73
N VAL A 93 2.31 0.72 9.07
CA VAL A 93 1.53 0.87 10.30
C VAL A 93 2.36 0.53 11.55
N TYR A 94 3.16 -0.54 11.50
CA TYR A 94 3.88 -1.03 12.67
C TYR A 94 5.30 -0.47 12.81
N PHE A 95 5.83 0.20 11.79
CA PHE A 95 7.16 0.78 11.83
C PHE A 95 7.42 1.64 13.08
N PRO A 96 6.53 2.51 13.58
CA PRO A 96 6.83 3.33 14.74
C PRO A 96 7.15 2.47 15.95
N PHE A 97 6.32 1.45 16.24
CA PHE A 97 6.56 0.52 17.34
C PHE A 97 7.89 -0.25 17.20
N LEU A 98 8.38 -0.43 15.98
CA LEU A 98 9.65 -1.11 15.71
C LEU A 98 10.88 -0.21 15.88
N VAL A 99 10.76 1.12 15.77
CA VAL A 99 11.93 2.02 15.70
C VAL A 99 11.88 3.26 16.60
N THR A 100 10.76 3.58 17.24
CA THR A 100 10.58 4.84 18.00
C THR A 100 11.67 5.10 19.04
N ASN A 101 12.19 4.08 19.72
CA ASN A 101 13.24 4.25 20.74
C ASN A 101 14.65 4.50 20.15
N PHE A 102 14.83 4.49 18.82
CA PHE A 102 16.10 4.74 18.16
C PHE A 102 16.16 6.09 17.44
N ILE A 103 15.01 6.69 17.17
CA ILE A 103 14.88 7.84 16.28
C ILE A 103 14.70 9.10 17.12
N ASP A 104 15.35 10.17 16.69
CA ASP A 104 15.14 11.50 17.24
C ASP A 104 13.78 12.06 16.80
N THR A 105 12.97 12.54 17.74
CA THR A 105 11.64 13.09 17.46
C THR A 105 11.68 14.38 16.66
N GLU A 106 12.80 15.13 16.70
CA GLU A 106 12.99 16.36 15.94
C GLU A 106 13.49 16.10 14.51
N ASP A 107 13.68 14.84 14.14
CA ASP A 107 14.22 14.46 12.85
C ASP A 107 13.24 14.72 11.68
N THR A 108 13.68 15.47 10.68
CA THR A 108 12.84 15.82 9.51
C THR A 108 12.42 14.60 8.69
N CYS A 109 13.26 13.56 8.60
CA CYS A 109 12.90 12.31 7.91
C CYS A 109 11.88 11.50 8.73
N TRP A 110 11.89 11.65 10.05
CA TRP A 110 10.84 11.09 10.92
C TRP A 110 9.51 11.82 10.71
N THR A 111 9.51 13.15 10.64
CA THR A 111 8.32 13.94 10.28
C THR A 111 7.77 13.54 8.92
N PHE A 112 8.64 13.38 7.91
CA PHE A 112 8.26 12.89 6.60
C PHE A 112 7.54 11.52 6.65
N TYR A 113 8.11 10.58 7.42
CA TYR A 113 7.48 9.28 7.62
C TYR A 113 6.13 9.38 8.36
N LEU A 114 6.00 10.26 9.36
CA LEU A 114 4.73 10.45 10.07
C LEU A 114 3.64 10.99 9.13
N LEU A 115 3.97 11.89 8.20
CA LEU A 115 3.03 12.35 7.17
C LEU A 115 2.60 11.22 6.25
N LEU A 116 3.52 10.32 5.85
CA LEU A 116 3.16 9.12 5.08
C LEU A 116 2.18 8.22 5.86
N TYR A 117 2.44 8.02 7.16
CA TYR A 117 1.56 7.27 8.04
C TYR A 117 0.16 7.90 8.11
N GLU A 118 0.05 9.21 8.26
CA GLU A 118 -1.23 9.92 8.25
C GLU A 118 -1.97 9.78 6.92
N ILE A 119 -1.26 9.93 5.78
CA ILE A 119 -1.84 9.72 4.45
C ILE A 119 -2.40 8.30 4.34
N ALA A 120 -1.64 7.28 4.75
CA ALA A 120 -2.11 5.90 4.77
C ALA A 120 -3.33 5.72 5.68
N TYR A 121 -3.32 6.32 6.86
CA TYR A 121 -4.43 6.27 7.81
C TYR A 121 -5.73 6.85 7.22
N PHE A 122 -5.69 8.09 6.71
CA PHE A 122 -6.88 8.73 6.14
C PHE A 122 -7.37 8.04 4.88
N THR A 123 -6.48 7.52 4.03
CA THR A 123 -6.91 6.82 2.81
C THR A 123 -7.56 5.46 3.11
N MET A 124 -7.19 4.81 4.21
CA MET A 124 -7.79 3.54 4.64
C MET A 124 -9.10 3.70 5.41
N LYS A 125 -9.46 4.91 5.84
CA LYS A 125 -10.73 5.15 6.55
C LYS A 125 -11.95 4.79 5.70
N HIS A 126 -12.98 4.29 6.37
CA HIS A 126 -14.29 4.00 5.76
C HIS A 126 -15.20 5.23 5.68
N GLU A 127 -14.91 6.28 6.44
CA GLU A 127 -15.65 7.55 6.46
C GLU A 127 -14.65 8.68 6.68
N ILE A 128 -14.82 9.79 5.98
CA ILE A 128 -13.90 10.94 6.04
C ILE A 128 -14.71 12.23 6.09
N ASP A 129 -14.46 13.04 7.11
CA ASP A 129 -15.08 14.34 7.28
C ASP A 129 -14.44 15.43 6.42
N LYS A 130 -15.15 16.54 6.22
CA LYS A 130 -14.65 17.68 5.43
C LYS A 130 -13.36 18.28 6.00
N SER A 131 -13.26 18.39 7.32
CA SER A 131 -12.06 18.90 8.01
C SER A 131 -10.87 17.96 7.82
N GLU A 132 -11.09 16.65 8.01
CA GLU A 132 -10.10 15.60 7.77
C GLU A 132 -9.61 15.59 6.32
N LEU A 133 -10.51 15.86 5.38
CA LEU A 133 -10.16 15.93 3.96
C LEU A 133 -9.30 17.14 3.61
N ILE A 134 -9.50 18.27 4.30
CA ILE A 134 -8.61 19.43 4.20
C ILE A 134 -7.25 19.09 4.80
N TYR A 135 -7.24 18.40 5.95
CA TYR A 135 -6.02 17.95 6.59
C TYR A 135 -5.22 16.99 5.70
N LEU A 136 -5.87 15.98 5.10
CA LEU A 136 -5.24 15.08 4.13
C LEU A 136 -4.58 15.84 2.97
N LYS A 137 -5.22 16.90 2.46
CA LYS A 137 -4.63 17.74 1.41
C LYS A 137 -3.33 18.41 1.88
N HIS A 138 -3.33 18.91 3.10
CA HIS A 138 -2.14 19.49 3.73
C HIS A 138 -1.05 18.43 3.87
N CYS A 139 -1.36 17.27 4.45
CA CYS A 139 -0.39 16.17 4.62
C CYS A 139 0.26 15.75 3.29
N ILE A 140 -0.52 15.60 2.22
CA ILE A 140 0.01 15.23 0.88
C ILE A 140 0.94 16.33 0.33
N THR A 141 0.59 17.59 0.53
CA THR A 141 1.38 18.72 0.03
C THR A 141 2.70 18.83 0.77
N GLU A 142 2.66 18.81 2.10
CA GLU A 142 3.85 18.85 2.96
C GLU A 142 4.75 17.64 2.74
N HIS A 143 4.16 16.44 2.65
CA HIS A 143 4.90 15.20 2.38
C HIS A 143 5.69 15.29 1.08
N ASN A 144 5.05 15.75 0.00
CA ASN A 144 5.70 15.87 -1.31
C ASN A 144 6.80 16.94 -1.31
N SER A 145 6.61 18.05 -0.59
CA SER A 145 7.62 19.09 -0.43
C SER A 145 8.83 18.58 0.35
N LEU A 146 8.61 17.92 1.48
CA LEU A 146 9.68 17.34 2.31
C LEU A 146 10.44 16.24 1.58
N PHE A 147 9.79 15.44 0.73
CA PHE A 147 10.49 14.46 -0.09
C PHE A 147 11.58 15.10 -0.95
N ILE A 148 11.23 16.21 -1.64
CA ILE A 148 12.16 16.93 -2.51
C ILE A 148 13.28 17.56 -1.68
N GLU A 149 12.94 18.18 -0.55
CA GLU A 149 13.90 18.84 0.34
C GLU A 149 14.91 17.88 0.96
N ILE A 150 14.43 16.77 1.53
CA ILE A 150 15.27 15.84 2.30
C ILE A 150 16.10 14.96 1.37
N PHE A 151 15.49 14.42 0.31
CA PHE A 151 16.13 13.40 -0.52
C PHE A 151 16.73 13.93 -1.82
N ASN A 152 16.44 15.19 -2.17
CA ASN A 152 16.91 15.86 -3.39
C ASN A 152 16.70 14.99 -4.65
N ASP A 153 15.52 14.38 -4.76
CA ASP A 153 15.14 13.49 -5.85
C ASP A 153 13.76 13.87 -6.40
N ASN A 154 13.45 13.41 -7.60
CA ASN A 154 12.22 13.75 -8.31
C ASN A 154 11.04 12.89 -7.84
N LEU A 155 9.89 13.54 -7.69
CA LEU A 155 8.62 12.86 -7.43
C LEU A 155 8.22 12.01 -8.63
N ARG A 156 7.86 10.75 -8.35
CA ARG A 156 7.37 9.81 -9.36
C ARG A 156 5.92 10.12 -9.73
N PRO A 157 5.40 9.63 -10.88
CA PRO A 157 4.02 9.86 -11.28
C PRO A 157 2.97 9.52 -10.21
N LYS A 158 3.22 8.50 -9.37
CA LYS A 158 2.30 8.08 -8.30
C LYS A 158 2.09 9.15 -7.21
N TYR A 159 3.08 10.00 -6.94
CA TYR A 159 2.93 11.13 -6.01
C TYR A 159 1.97 12.18 -6.58
N HIS A 160 1.99 12.39 -7.91
CA HIS A 160 1.01 13.26 -8.56
C HIS A 160 -0.40 12.68 -8.48
N ILE A 161 -0.55 11.35 -8.64
CA ILE A 161 -1.85 10.68 -8.49
C ILE A 161 -2.43 10.92 -7.08
N LEU A 162 -1.61 10.87 -6.03
CA LEU A 162 -2.06 11.19 -4.66
C LEU A 162 -2.67 12.60 -4.54
N THR A 163 -2.19 13.59 -5.28
CA THR A 163 -2.77 14.96 -5.20
C THR A 163 -4.24 15.00 -5.63
N HIS A 164 -4.69 14.04 -6.45
CA HIS A 164 -6.08 13.92 -6.89
C HIS A 164 -6.98 13.23 -5.87
N TYR A 165 -6.42 12.55 -4.86
CA TYR A 165 -7.19 11.76 -3.89
C TYR A 165 -8.23 12.62 -3.18
N VAL A 166 -7.87 13.84 -2.79
CA VAL A 166 -8.78 14.77 -2.13
C VAL A 166 -10.02 15.05 -2.98
N ASN A 167 -9.84 15.30 -4.27
CA ASN A 167 -10.95 15.58 -5.19
C ASN A 167 -11.79 14.33 -5.47
N ILE A 168 -11.17 13.15 -5.51
CA ILE A 168 -11.87 11.89 -5.75
C ILE A 168 -12.69 11.51 -4.54
N ILE A 169 -12.15 11.66 -3.32
CA ILE A 169 -12.89 11.40 -2.08
C ILE A 169 -14.14 12.28 -2.00
N LYS A 170 -14.05 13.56 -2.40
CA LYS A 170 -15.23 14.45 -2.47
C LYS A 170 -16.32 13.96 -3.43
N LYS A 171 -15.93 13.30 -4.53
CA LYS A 171 -16.85 12.91 -5.60
C LYS A 171 -17.40 11.49 -5.46
N MET A 172 -16.55 10.55 -5.04
CA MET A 172 -16.82 9.12 -5.05
C MET A 172 -16.87 8.52 -3.64
N GLY A 173 -16.49 9.29 -2.62
CA GLY A 173 -16.39 8.83 -1.25
C GLY A 173 -15.04 8.18 -0.93
N PRO A 174 -14.94 7.48 0.22
CA PRO A 174 -13.71 6.89 0.73
C PRO A 174 -13.02 5.98 -0.31
N VAL A 175 -11.73 6.24 -0.55
CA VAL A 175 -10.93 5.52 -1.54
C VAL A 175 -10.69 4.04 -1.18
N ASN A 176 -10.82 3.66 0.10
CA ASN A 176 -10.66 2.27 0.52
C ASN A 176 -11.66 1.33 -0.18
N ALA A 177 -12.89 1.81 -0.38
CA ALA A 177 -13.91 1.08 -1.12
C ALA A 177 -13.59 0.92 -2.63
N LEU A 178 -12.66 1.71 -3.16
CA LEU A 178 -12.21 1.68 -4.57
C LEU A 178 -10.97 0.79 -4.77
N SER A 179 -10.38 0.26 -3.70
CA SER A 179 -9.16 -0.54 -3.75
C SER A 179 -9.33 -1.82 -4.58
N SER A 180 -8.34 -2.12 -5.43
CA SER A 180 -8.38 -3.34 -6.26
C SER A 180 -7.90 -4.61 -5.55
N MET A 181 -7.46 -4.49 -4.29
CA MET A 181 -6.86 -5.60 -3.54
C MET A 181 -7.74 -6.85 -3.48
N ARG A 182 -9.07 -6.69 -3.35
CA ARG A 182 -10.02 -7.82 -3.35
C ARG A 182 -10.17 -8.45 -4.72
N PHE A 183 -10.13 -7.66 -5.80
CA PHE A 183 -10.18 -8.17 -7.16
C PHE A 183 -8.92 -8.96 -7.51
N GLU A 184 -7.74 -8.49 -7.11
CA GLU A 184 -6.49 -9.25 -7.29
C GLU A 184 -6.47 -10.56 -6.51
N ALA A 185 -6.93 -10.55 -5.25
CA ALA A 185 -7.08 -11.76 -4.44
C ALA A 185 -8.03 -12.76 -5.12
N PHE A 186 -9.11 -12.29 -5.74
CA PHE A 186 -10.02 -13.13 -6.51
C PHE A 186 -9.35 -13.71 -7.78
N HIS A 187 -8.57 -12.92 -8.51
CA HIS A 187 -7.82 -13.39 -9.68
C HIS A 187 -6.75 -14.42 -9.34
N LYS A 188 -6.12 -14.34 -8.16
CA LYS A 188 -5.12 -15.31 -7.70
C LYS A 188 -5.65 -16.75 -7.73
N ILE A 189 -6.92 -16.95 -7.38
CA ILE A 189 -7.60 -18.25 -7.42
C ILE A 189 -7.53 -18.86 -8.82
N GLY A 190 -7.92 -18.09 -9.83
CA GLY A 190 -7.94 -18.53 -11.22
C GLY A 190 -6.54 -18.82 -11.74
N LYS A 191 -5.56 -17.96 -11.42
CA LYS A 191 -4.15 -18.16 -11.79
C LYS A 191 -3.60 -19.45 -11.17
N THR A 192 -3.82 -19.68 -9.87
CA THR A 192 -3.39 -20.91 -9.19
C THR A 192 -4.00 -22.15 -9.84
N ASN A 193 -5.31 -22.15 -10.11
CA ASN A 193 -5.96 -23.27 -10.79
C ASN A 193 -5.39 -23.48 -12.20
N ALA A 194 -5.14 -22.42 -12.96
CA ALA A 194 -4.56 -22.52 -14.30
C ALA A 194 -3.16 -23.16 -14.29
N HIS A 195 -2.35 -22.89 -13.25
CA HIS A 195 -1.05 -23.53 -13.08
C HIS A 195 -1.17 -25.02 -12.73
N ILE A 196 -2.16 -25.40 -11.93
CA ILE A 196 -2.38 -26.80 -11.48
C ILE A 196 -2.95 -27.68 -12.60
N VAL A 197 -3.90 -27.14 -13.38
CA VAL A 197 -4.53 -27.91 -14.46
C VAL A 197 -3.46 -28.34 -15.46
N THR A 198 -3.41 -29.62 -15.80
CA THR A 198 -2.42 -30.19 -16.74
C THR A 198 -2.87 -30.05 -18.20
N SER A 199 -4.18 -30.10 -18.47
CA SER A 199 -4.73 -29.90 -19.80
C SER A 199 -4.93 -28.41 -20.13
N ARG A 200 -4.41 -27.96 -21.27
CA ARG A 200 -4.62 -26.60 -21.78
C ARG A 200 -5.82 -26.49 -22.72
N VAL A 201 -6.43 -27.62 -23.08
CA VAL A 201 -7.64 -27.65 -23.92
C VAL A 201 -8.78 -27.00 -23.15
N ASN A 202 -9.41 -25.98 -23.74
CA ASN A 202 -10.55 -25.25 -23.16
C ASN A 202 -10.33 -24.75 -21.73
N LEU A 203 -9.12 -24.24 -21.42
CA LEU A 203 -8.77 -23.76 -20.08
C LEU A 203 -9.81 -22.81 -19.47
N LEU A 204 -10.38 -21.90 -20.27
CA LEU A 204 -11.42 -20.96 -19.81
C LEU A 204 -12.69 -21.68 -19.32
N GLN A 205 -13.09 -22.76 -19.99
CA GLN A 205 -14.23 -23.58 -19.58
C GLN A 205 -13.93 -24.26 -18.25
N THR A 206 -12.74 -24.84 -18.10
CA THR A 206 -12.29 -25.48 -16.86
C THR A 206 -12.27 -24.50 -15.69
N LEU A 207 -11.69 -23.31 -15.88
CA LEU A 207 -11.65 -22.27 -14.84
C LEU A 207 -13.07 -21.80 -14.48
N SER A 208 -13.93 -21.59 -15.46
CA SER A 208 -15.33 -21.16 -15.24
C SER A 208 -16.12 -22.19 -14.43
N LEU A 209 -15.98 -23.47 -14.75
CA LEU A 209 -16.61 -24.56 -14.01
C LEU A 209 -16.13 -24.61 -12.55
N LEU A 210 -14.81 -24.48 -12.33
CA LEU A 210 -14.25 -24.45 -10.97
C LEU A 210 -14.77 -23.25 -10.15
N TYR A 211 -14.90 -22.09 -10.77
CA TYR A 211 -15.50 -20.92 -10.13
C TYR A 211 -16.97 -21.18 -9.77
N GLN A 212 -17.77 -21.76 -10.68
CA GLN A 212 -19.16 -22.11 -10.41
C GLN A 212 -19.28 -23.11 -9.25
N LEU A 213 -18.48 -24.19 -9.26
CA LEU A 213 -18.48 -25.18 -8.19
C LEU A 213 -18.13 -24.58 -6.83
N ARG A 214 -17.16 -23.65 -6.79
CA ARG A 214 -16.81 -22.92 -5.57
C ARG A 214 -17.96 -22.05 -5.06
N VAL A 215 -18.69 -21.38 -5.96
CA VAL A 215 -19.88 -20.59 -5.59
C VAL A 215 -20.99 -21.50 -5.06
N CYS A 216 -21.30 -22.61 -5.74
CA CYS A 216 -22.30 -23.58 -5.29
C CYS A 216 -21.97 -24.10 -3.88
N HIS A 217 -20.71 -24.48 -3.64
CA HIS A 217 -20.25 -24.92 -2.34
C HIS A 217 -20.49 -23.86 -1.24
N ARG A 218 -20.12 -22.60 -1.48
CA ARG A 218 -20.34 -21.52 -0.50
C ARG A 218 -21.83 -21.30 -0.19
N LEU A 219 -22.67 -21.32 -1.22
CA LEU A 219 -24.12 -21.14 -1.06
C LEU A 219 -24.77 -22.29 -0.29
N GLN A 220 -24.33 -23.53 -0.52
CA GLN A 220 -24.88 -24.72 0.13
C GLN A 220 -24.51 -24.80 1.62
N PHE A 221 -23.28 -24.43 1.99
CA PHE A 221 -22.79 -24.57 3.36
C PHE A 221 -22.87 -23.28 4.21
N LYS A 222 -23.37 -22.17 3.66
CA LYS A 222 -23.44 -20.84 4.33
C LYS A 222 -22.11 -20.44 5.01
N ILE A 223 -21.00 -20.61 4.30
CA ILE A 223 -19.66 -20.14 4.71
C ILE A 223 -19.25 -18.90 3.91
#